data_AF-S2XB89-F1
#
_entry.id   AF-S2XB89-F1
#
_cell.length_a   1.000
_cell.length_b   1.000
_cell.length_c   1.000
_cell.angle_alpha   90.00
_cell.angle_beta   90.00
_cell.angle_gamma   90.00
#
_symmetry.space_group_name_H-M   'P 1'
#
loop_
_entity.id
_entity.type
_entity.pdbx_description
1 polymer ?
#
loop_
_entity_poly.entity_id
_entity_poly.type
_entity_poly.pdbx_seq_one_letter_code
_entity_poly.pdbx_strand_id
1 'polypeptide(L)'
;MKKTLKVALSSAVILSSFSSIAHVAHADQQLGQASAQQIAQKESDSNASHYMDANHDLRKRIMALVGAAENTDTNYSHNYSYIDDIGDHRGYTAGVIGFTTGSDDMVHLVKHYNQINPNNNLKKYLPALEKLAQAQSESHEGLDGFEQAWKDAAKNDRANLVKAQNYVLKKDYMDEAVQAAKEDGLSQLGQYVYFDAIVKHGPGEFKKGGYKGKDPADWSFDELRERAMDKSGGKTPKTGAKEADYLYAFLDGRFKATQKENENNGSKDNDVFDRLKVQQQFIKNQNFDLKLPLDFKMNGEQFHLDQDAIQHYSNEDIDFDHA
;
A
#
# COMPACT_ATOMS: atom_id res chain seq x y z
N MET A 1 -66.23 -6.45 67.87
CA MET A 1 -65.27 -5.67 68.68
C MET A 1 -63.99 -5.50 67.88
N LYS A 2 -63.56 -4.24 67.69
CA LYS A 2 -62.18 -3.75 67.45
C LYS A 2 -61.39 -4.35 66.26
N LYS A 3 -60.81 -3.59 65.33
CA LYS A 3 -60.72 -2.14 65.09
C LYS A 3 -59.88 -1.97 63.79
N THR A 4 -60.37 -1.14 62.84
CA THR A 4 -59.64 -0.07 62.08
C THR A 4 -58.36 -0.41 61.29
N LEU A 5 -58.00 0.15 60.13
CA LEU A 5 -58.48 1.14 59.13
C LEU A 5 -57.23 1.32 58.21
N LYS A 6 -57.25 1.36 56.87
CA LYS A 6 -57.55 2.55 56.05
C LYS A 6 -57.40 2.23 54.54
N VAL A 7 -58.41 2.69 53.78
CA VAL A 7 -58.38 3.54 52.55
C VAL A 7 -57.58 3.00 51.35
N ALA A 8 -58.14 2.54 50.22
CA ALA A 8 -59.15 3.06 49.26
C ALA A 8 -58.66 4.18 48.31
N LEU A 9 -58.56 3.85 47.01
CA LEU A 9 -58.81 4.69 45.80
C LEU A 9 -58.51 3.79 44.57
N SER A 10 -59.49 3.13 43.96
CA SER A 10 -60.52 3.59 43.00
C SER A 10 -60.02 3.92 41.58
N SER A 11 -60.70 3.27 40.63
CA SER A 11 -60.97 3.66 39.22
C SER A 11 -59.85 3.35 38.21
N ALA A 12 -59.98 2.36 37.29
CA ALA A 12 -60.84 2.31 36.08
C ALA A 12 -60.56 3.50 35.13
N VAL A 13 -60.11 3.30 33.88
CA VAL A 13 -60.89 3.16 32.62
C VAL A 13 -59.83 2.95 31.50
N ILE A 14 -59.76 1.81 30.78
CA ILE A 14 -60.40 1.41 29.49
C ILE A 14 -59.91 2.16 28.22
N LEU A 15 -59.52 1.34 27.22
CA LEU A 15 -59.54 1.45 25.73
C LEU A 15 -58.34 2.03 24.93
N SER A 16 -57.62 1.07 24.34
CA SER A 16 -57.21 0.90 22.92
C SER A 16 -56.36 1.92 22.17
N SER A 17 -55.22 1.43 21.65
CA SER A 17 -54.91 1.45 20.21
C SER A 17 -53.73 0.52 19.88
N PHE A 18 -53.94 -0.41 18.94
CA PHE A 18 -52.88 -1.09 18.18
C PHE A 18 -52.14 -0.06 17.31
N SER A 19 -50.80 -0.04 17.32
CA SER A 19 -49.89 0.31 16.19
C SER A 19 -48.48 0.57 16.72
N SER A 20 -47.64 -0.46 16.87
CA SER A 20 -46.23 -0.23 17.23
C SER A 20 -45.23 -1.18 16.58
N ILE A 21 -45.66 -2.22 15.86
CA ILE A 21 -44.73 -3.19 15.26
C ILE A 21 -44.30 -2.76 13.84
N ALA A 22 -45.17 -2.10 13.06
CA ALA A 22 -44.83 -1.63 11.71
C ALA A 22 -43.89 -0.41 11.70
N HIS A 23 -43.92 0.43 12.74
CA HIS A 23 -43.04 1.60 12.84
C HIS A 23 -41.60 1.24 13.21
N VAL A 24 -41.40 0.16 13.98
CA VAL A 24 -40.04 -0.28 14.37
C VAL A 24 -39.31 -0.91 13.19
N ALA A 25 -39.99 -1.76 12.40
CA ALA A 25 -39.38 -2.38 11.21
C ALA A 25 -39.04 -1.36 10.11
N HIS A 26 -39.85 -0.31 9.93
CA HIS A 26 -39.54 0.78 9.00
C HIS A 26 -38.42 1.70 9.52
N ALA A 27 -38.33 1.93 10.83
CA ALA A 27 -37.24 2.70 11.41
C ALA A 27 -35.89 1.96 11.28
N ASP A 28 -35.85 0.65 11.51
CA ASP A 28 -34.64 -0.17 11.34
C ASP A 28 -34.22 -0.28 9.86
N GLN A 29 -35.16 -0.42 8.93
CA GLN A 29 -34.86 -0.36 7.49
C GLN A 29 -34.38 1.03 7.05
N GLN A 30 -34.98 2.11 7.55
CA GLN A 30 -34.53 3.47 7.23
C GLN A 30 -33.16 3.79 7.83
N LEU A 31 -32.85 3.33 9.05
CA LEU A 31 -31.53 3.46 9.66
C LEU A 31 -30.47 2.64 8.92
N GLY A 32 -30.80 1.42 8.47
CA GLY A 32 -29.93 0.58 7.65
C GLY A 32 -29.71 1.10 6.23
N GLN A 33 -30.71 1.75 5.62
CA GLN A 33 -30.56 2.40 4.32
C GLN A 33 -29.82 3.73 4.41
N ALA A 34 -30.05 4.52 5.46
CA ALA A 34 -29.32 5.76 5.70
C ALA A 34 -27.84 5.50 6.03
N SER A 35 -27.52 4.43 6.78
CA SER A 35 -26.13 4.03 7.02
C SER A 35 -25.45 3.52 5.75
N ALA A 36 -26.13 2.72 4.93
CA ALA A 36 -25.60 2.27 3.65
C ALA A 36 -25.39 3.44 2.66
N GLN A 37 -26.32 4.41 2.60
CA GLN A 37 -26.17 5.61 1.79
C GLN A 37 -25.04 6.52 2.29
N GLN A 38 -24.86 6.68 3.59
CA GLN A 38 -23.75 7.43 4.17
C GLN A 38 -22.39 6.75 3.92
N ILE A 39 -22.33 5.42 3.99
CA ILE A 39 -21.13 4.65 3.65
C ILE A 39 -20.82 4.80 2.16
N ALA A 40 -21.81 4.62 1.28
CA ALA A 40 -21.65 4.77 -0.17
C ALA A 40 -21.24 6.19 -0.57
N GLN A 41 -21.77 7.21 0.11
CA GLN A 41 -21.41 8.61 -0.13
C GLN A 41 -20.01 8.95 0.39
N LYS A 42 -19.61 8.40 1.55
CA LYS A 42 -18.25 8.53 2.07
C LYS A 42 -17.23 7.81 1.19
N GLU A 43 -17.58 6.65 0.64
CA GLU A 43 -16.78 5.93 -0.36
C GLU A 43 -16.69 6.73 -1.67
N SER A 44 -17.80 7.31 -2.17
CA SER A 44 -17.76 8.14 -3.37
C SER A 44 -16.93 9.41 -3.19
N ASP A 45 -17.01 10.05 -2.02
CA ASP A 45 -16.25 11.26 -1.70
C ASP A 45 -14.74 10.95 -1.54
N SER A 46 -14.38 9.78 -0.97
CA SER A 46 -12.99 9.31 -0.95
C SER A 46 -12.47 9.07 -2.38
N ASN A 47 -13.28 8.45 -3.25
CA ASN A 47 -12.89 8.13 -4.62
C ASN A 47 -12.88 9.35 -5.57
N ALA A 48 -13.30 10.54 -5.11
CA ALA A 48 -13.24 11.78 -5.87
C ALA A 48 -11.85 12.45 -5.83
N SER A 49 -10.98 12.08 -4.87
CA SER A 49 -9.62 12.60 -4.82
C SER A 49 -8.81 12.15 -6.04
N HIS A 50 -7.91 13.01 -6.51
CA HIS A 50 -6.97 12.64 -7.56
C HIS A 50 -5.82 11.75 -7.05
N TYR A 51 -5.55 11.78 -5.74
CA TYR A 51 -4.36 11.16 -5.15
C TYR A 51 -4.67 9.95 -4.28
N MET A 52 -3.82 8.92 -4.32
CA MET A 52 -4.06 7.62 -3.67
C MET A 52 -4.08 7.66 -2.13
N ASP A 53 -3.56 8.74 -1.53
CA ASP A 53 -3.66 8.97 -0.09
C ASP A 53 -5.11 9.17 0.35
N ALA A 54 -5.94 9.81 -0.48
CA ALA A 54 -7.36 10.01 -0.21
C ALA A 54 -8.31 9.25 -1.15
N ASN A 55 -7.82 8.69 -2.26
CA ASN A 55 -8.60 7.88 -3.22
C ASN A 55 -8.37 6.38 -3.01
N HIS A 56 -9.33 5.71 -2.38
CA HIS A 56 -9.22 4.30 -2.00
C HIS A 56 -9.27 3.37 -3.21
N ASP A 57 -10.10 3.67 -4.20
CA ASP A 57 -10.16 2.88 -5.45
C ASP A 57 -8.84 2.98 -6.23
N LEU A 58 -8.23 4.17 -6.32
CA LEU A 58 -6.91 4.34 -6.91
C LEU A 58 -5.83 3.58 -6.10
N ARG A 59 -5.90 3.64 -4.77
CA ARG A 59 -5.01 2.91 -3.87
C ARG A 59 -5.05 1.40 -4.17
N LYS A 60 -6.24 0.82 -4.34
CA LYS A 60 -6.42 -0.59 -4.75
C LYS A 60 -5.78 -0.89 -6.09
N ARG A 61 -6.04 -0.06 -7.11
CA ARG A 61 -5.47 -0.24 -8.46
C ARG A 61 -3.95 -0.24 -8.43
N ILE A 62 -3.36 0.72 -7.71
CA ILE A 62 -1.90 0.83 -7.57
C ILE A 62 -1.33 -0.37 -6.81
N MET A 63 -1.94 -0.77 -5.69
CA MET A 63 -1.49 -1.93 -4.92
C MET A 63 -1.61 -3.24 -5.70
N ALA A 64 -2.64 -3.39 -6.54
CA ALA A 64 -2.78 -4.54 -7.42
C ALA A 64 -1.68 -4.58 -8.50
N LEU A 65 -1.34 -3.44 -9.09
CA LEU A 65 -0.24 -3.34 -10.07
C LEU A 65 1.13 -3.61 -9.43
N VAL A 66 1.35 -3.16 -8.19
CA VAL A 66 2.57 -3.46 -7.43
C VAL A 66 2.62 -4.95 -7.07
N GLY A 67 1.53 -5.54 -6.57
CA GLY A 67 1.47 -6.97 -6.25
C GLY A 67 1.72 -7.86 -7.47
N ALA A 68 1.24 -7.47 -8.66
CA ALA A 68 1.54 -8.18 -9.89
C ALA A 68 3.04 -8.20 -10.23
N ALA A 69 3.77 -7.14 -9.89
CA ALA A 69 5.20 -7.06 -10.10
C ALA A 69 6.01 -7.78 -9.01
N GLU A 70 5.66 -7.58 -7.73
CA GLU A 70 6.41 -8.15 -6.58
C GLU A 70 6.12 -9.63 -6.36
N ASN A 71 4.89 -10.08 -6.61
CA ASN A 71 4.42 -11.41 -6.22
C ASN A 71 3.69 -12.16 -7.34
N THR A 72 3.61 -11.58 -8.54
CA THR A 72 2.83 -12.17 -9.66
C THR A 72 1.37 -12.44 -9.28
N ASP A 73 0.82 -11.62 -8.37
CA ASP A 73 -0.56 -11.70 -7.91
C ASP A 73 -1.11 -10.29 -7.67
N THR A 74 -2.25 -9.99 -8.30
CA THR A 74 -2.92 -8.68 -8.15
C THR A 74 -3.72 -8.57 -6.85
N ASN A 75 -3.99 -9.69 -6.17
CA ASN A 75 -4.66 -9.68 -4.87
C ASN A 75 -3.63 -9.55 -3.73
N TYR A 76 -3.36 -8.30 -3.35
CA TYR A 76 -2.40 -7.95 -2.31
C TYR A 76 -2.65 -8.64 -0.95
N SER A 77 -3.88 -9.09 -0.67
CA SER A 77 -4.22 -9.81 0.57
C SER A 77 -3.38 -11.08 0.79
N HIS A 78 -2.95 -11.72 -0.30
CA HIS A 78 -2.13 -12.94 -0.26
C HIS A 78 -0.66 -12.68 0.08
N ASN A 79 -0.18 -11.45 -0.10
CA ASN A 79 1.25 -11.13 -0.04
C ASN A 79 1.72 -10.80 1.38
N TYR A 80 0.82 -10.45 2.30
CA TYR A 80 1.18 -10.11 3.69
C TYR A 80 1.89 -11.23 4.46
N SER A 81 1.64 -12.50 4.09
CA SER A 81 2.30 -13.66 4.71
C SER A 81 3.55 -14.12 3.98
N TYR A 82 3.87 -13.53 2.82
CA TYR A 82 5.04 -13.90 2.04
C TYR A 82 6.31 -13.71 2.85
N ILE A 83 7.24 -14.65 2.74
CA ILE A 83 8.60 -14.55 3.26
C ILE A 83 9.46 -15.59 2.53
N ASP A 84 10.59 -15.15 1.97
CA ASP A 84 11.60 -16.02 1.36
C ASP A 84 12.95 -15.30 1.32
N ASP A 85 14.05 -16.04 1.22
CA ASP A 85 15.33 -15.47 0.77
C ASP A 85 15.48 -15.81 -0.71
N ILE A 86 15.24 -14.81 -1.56
CA ILE A 86 15.22 -14.96 -3.01
C ILE A 86 16.63 -14.88 -3.64
N GLY A 87 17.69 -14.79 -2.83
CA GLY A 87 19.07 -14.73 -3.29
C GLY A 87 19.43 -13.43 -4.01
N ASP A 88 18.75 -12.33 -3.67
CA ASP A 88 18.99 -10.99 -4.23
C ASP A 88 19.95 -10.13 -3.39
N HIS A 89 20.61 -10.76 -2.41
CA HIS A 89 21.55 -10.17 -1.47
C HIS A 89 20.95 -9.18 -0.47
N ARG A 90 19.64 -9.30 -0.18
CA ARG A 90 18.94 -8.50 0.84
C ARG A 90 18.51 -9.31 2.08
N GLY A 91 18.85 -10.59 2.12
CA GLY A 91 18.40 -11.55 3.14
C GLY A 91 16.94 -11.94 2.93
N TYR A 92 16.19 -12.18 4.01
CA TYR A 92 14.76 -12.46 3.87
C TYR A 92 14.03 -11.24 3.31
N THR A 93 13.23 -11.47 2.28
CA THR A 93 12.24 -10.57 1.69
C THR A 93 10.85 -11.03 2.11
N ALA A 94 10.03 -10.17 2.72
CA ALA A 94 8.74 -10.56 3.28
C ALA A 94 7.64 -9.51 3.14
N GLY A 95 6.38 -9.95 3.17
CA GLY A 95 5.21 -9.07 3.20
C GLY A 95 4.84 -8.45 1.86
N VAL A 96 3.88 -7.52 1.93
CA VAL A 96 3.11 -7.00 0.78
C VAL A 96 3.93 -6.25 -0.28
N ILE A 97 5.10 -5.72 0.10
CA ILE A 97 6.04 -5.05 -0.81
C ILE A 97 7.47 -5.61 -0.76
N GLY A 98 7.68 -6.73 -0.08
CA GLY A 98 9.02 -7.32 0.06
C GLY A 98 9.96 -6.53 0.98
N PHE A 99 9.55 -6.27 2.23
CA PHE A 99 10.43 -5.75 3.27
C PHE A 99 11.64 -6.66 3.46
N THR A 100 12.85 -6.11 3.61
CA THR A 100 14.06 -6.95 3.67
C THR A 100 14.82 -6.86 4.99
N THR A 101 15.38 -7.98 5.46
CA THR A 101 16.15 -7.99 6.71
C THR A 101 17.50 -7.26 6.61
N GLY A 102 18.01 -7.08 5.38
CA GLY A 102 19.20 -6.28 5.09
C GLY A 102 18.93 -4.77 5.00
N SER A 103 17.68 -4.33 5.08
CA SER A 103 17.29 -2.90 5.08
C SER A 103 16.53 -2.48 6.34
N ASP A 104 16.43 -1.16 6.55
CA ASP A 104 15.81 -0.58 7.75
C ASP A 104 14.28 -0.75 7.81
N ASP A 105 13.63 -1.04 6.69
CA ASP A 105 12.17 -1.17 6.58
C ASP A 105 11.60 -2.33 7.41
N MET A 106 12.26 -3.50 7.43
CA MET A 106 11.92 -4.61 8.32
C MET A 106 12.09 -4.24 9.79
N VAL A 107 13.10 -3.44 10.11
CA VAL A 107 13.34 -2.94 11.48
C VAL A 107 12.19 -2.01 11.89
N HIS A 108 11.77 -1.09 11.02
CA HIS A 108 10.64 -0.19 11.26
C HIS A 108 9.35 -0.97 11.47
N LEU A 109 9.10 -1.99 10.66
CA LEU A 109 7.93 -2.86 10.76
C LEU A 109 7.90 -3.57 12.11
N VAL A 110 8.98 -4.28 12.48
CA VAL A 110 9.01 -5.04 13.73
C VAL A 110 8.96 -4.10 14.95
N LYS A 111 9.57 -2.90 14.88
CA LYS A 111 9.43 -1.87 15.92
C LYS A 111 7.99 -1.45 16.11
N HIS A 112 7.27 -1.17 15.03
CA HIS A 112 5.86 -0.78 15.12
C HIS A 112 4.98 -1.96 15.57
N TYR A 113 5.22 -3.17 15.05
CA TYR A 113 4.49 -4.37 15.46
C TYR A 113 4.65 -4.66 16.96
N ASN A 114 5.83 -4.41 17.53
CA ASN A 114 6.08 -4.50 18.97
C ASN A 114 5.30 -3.47 19.79
N GLN A 115 4.97 -2.30 19.22
CA GLN A 115 4.18 -1.27 19.90
C GLN A 115 2.71 -1.67 19.96
N ILE A 116 2.15 -2.17 18.86
CA ILE A 116 0.73 -2.55 18.77
C ILE A 116 0.44 -3.93 19.37
N ASN A 117 1.41 -4.86 19.36
CA ASN A 117 1.34 -6.14 20.05
C ASN A 117 2.66 -6.45 20.79
N PRO A 118 2.81 -6.04 22.06
CA PRO A 118 4.06 -6.24 22.82
C PRO A 118 4.48 -7.68 23.11
N ASN A 119 3.56 -8.65 22.89
CA ASN A 119 3.75 -10.07 23.16
C ASN A 119 3.97 -10.90 21.89
N ASN A 120 4.13 -10.24 20.73
CA ASN A 120 4.35 -10.95 19.47
C ASN A 120 5.69 -11.71 19.44
N ASN A 121 5.75 -12.75 18.63
CA ASN A 121 6.93 -13.62 18.51
C ASN A 121 8.09 -13.02 17.70
N LEU A 122 7.84 -11.97 16.91
CA LEU A 122 8.86 -11.29 16.11
C LEU A 122 9.76 -10.38 16.95
N LYS A 123 9.28 -9.91 18.11
CA LYS A 123 9.99 -9.01 19.03
C LYS A 123 11.42 -9.43 19.35
N LYS A 124 11.66 -10.72 19.56
CA LYS A 124 12.97 -11.25 19.95
C LYS A 124 14.05 -11.10 18.86
N TYR A 125 13.65 -10.92 17.60
CA TYR A 125 14.57 -10.79 16.47
C TYR A 125 15.02 -9.35 16.24
N LEU A 126 14.38 -8.35 16.86
CA LEU A 126 14.69 -6.94 16.62
C LEU A 126 16.18 -6.58 16.75
N PRO A 127 16.93 -7.05 17.77
CA PRO A 127 18.36 -6.75 17.84
C PRO A 127 19.19 -7.33 16.68
N ALA A 128 18.81 -8.51 16.17
CA ALA A 128 19.47 -9.10 15.01
C ALA A 128 19.15 -8.32 13.73
N LEU A 129 17.87 -7.96 13.55
CA LEU A 129 17.43 -7.13 12.41
C LEU A 129 18.16 -5.79 12.38
N GLU A 130 18.29 -5.09 13.52
CA GLU A 130 19.03 -3.82 13.60
C GLU A 130 20.50 -3.98 13.20
N LYS A 131 21.15 -5.07 13.64
CA LYS A 131 22.55 -5.37 13.27
C LYS A 131 22.69 -5.65 11.77
N LEU A 132 21.77 -6.41 11.18
CA LEU A 132 21.80 -6.79 9.77
C LEU A 132 21.53 -5.59 8.86
N ALA A 133 20.50 -4.78 9.17
CA ALA A 133 20.18 -3.56 8.44
C ALA A 133 21.33 -2.54 8.48
N GLN A 134 21.91 -2.30 9.65
CA GLN A 134 23.06 -1.39 9.78
C GLN A 134 24.27 -1.84 8.96
N ALA A 135 24.47 -3.16 8.84
CA ALA A 135 25.56 -3.74 8.05
C ALA A 135 25.20 -3.93 6.58
N GLN A 136 23.95 -3.63 6.17
CA GLN A 136 23.40 -3.94 4.85
C GLN A 136 23.67 -5.40 4.45
N SER A 137 23.41 -6.32 5.38
CA SER A 137 23.85 -7.71 5.31
C SER A 137 22.71 -8.66 4.94
N GLU A 138 22.99 -9.56 3.99
CA GLU A 138 22.11 -10.68 3.62
C GLU A 138 22.15 -11.86 4.63
N SER A 139 22.95 -11.77 5.69
CA SER A 139 23.12 -12.85 6.66
C SER A 139 21.83 -13.17 7.43
N HIS A 140 21.66 -14.43 7.82
CA HIS A 140 20.57 -14.87 8.71
C HIS A 140 21.00 -15.02 10.18
N GLU A 141 22.18 -14.49 10.55
CA GLU A 141 22.69 -14.57 11.92
C GLU A 141 21.69 -13.97 12.94
N GLY A 142 21.24 -14.79 13.89
CA GLY A 142 20.28 -14.37 14.93
C GLY A 142 18.80 -14.41 14.50
N LEU A 143 18.50 -14.93 13.30
CA LEU A 143 17.15 -15.08 12.76
C LEU A 143 16.64 -16.53 12.79
N ASP A 144 17.20 -17.39 13.65
CA ASP A 144 16.77 -18.79 13.78
C ASP A 144 15.28 -18.90 14.12
N GLY A 145 14.49 -19.48 13.20
CA GLY A 145 13.03 -19.61 13.32
C GLY A 145 12.24 -18.34 12.98
N PHE A 146 12.87 -17.33 12.36
CA PHE A 146 12.21 -16.08 11.95
C PHE A 146 11.08 -16.33 10.95
N GLU A 147 11.33 -17.14 9.92
CA GLU A 147 10.35 -17.49 8.89
C GLU A 147 9.07 -18.11 9.48
N GLN A 148 9.22 -19.07 10.40
CA GLN A 148 8.08 -19.67 11.08
C GLN A 148 7.34 -18.66 11.96
N ALA A 149 8.07 -17.80 12.69
CA ALA A 149 7.45 -16.75 13.50
C ALA A 149 6.67 -15.73 12.67
N TRP A 150 7.14 -15.41 11.45
CA TRP A 150 6.44 -14.58 10.49
C TRP A 150 5.13 -15.23 10.03
N LYS A 151 5.21 -16.50 9.59
CA LYS A 151 4.04 -17.29 9.20
C LYS A 151 3.03 -17.45 10.34
N ASP A 152 3.50 -17.63 11.57
CA ASP A 152 2.66 -17.71 12.75
C ASP A 152 2.00 -16.37 13.08
N ALA A 153 2.69 -15.24 12.91
CA ALA A 153 2.11 -13.91 13.06
C ALA A 153 1.02 -13.67 12.00
N ALA A 154 1.30 -14.03 10.74
CA ALA A 154 0.33 -13.88 9.65
C ALA A 154 -0.91 -14.75 9.84
N LYS A 155 -0.78 -15.92 10.49
CA LYS A 155 -1.89 -16.83 10.78
C LYS A 155 -2.68 -16.44 12.02
N ASN A 156 -1.98 -16.14 13.12
CA ASN A 156 -2.58 -16.03 14.45
C ASN A 156 -2.84 -14.58 14.89
N ASP A 157 -2.21 -13.61 14.23
CA ASP A 157 -2.30 -12.18 14.56
C ASP A 157 -2.31 -11.31 13.30
N ARG A 158 -2.99 -11.81 12.24
CA ARG A 158 -3.02 -11.19 10.90
C ARG A 158 -3.31 -9.70 10.95
N ALA A 159 -4.35 -9.29 11.69
CA ALA A 159 -4.81 -7.90 11.70
C ALA A 159 -3.71 -6.94 12.17
N ASN A 160 -2.92 -7.29 13.19
CA ASN A 160 -1.82 -6.44 13.65
C ASN A 160 -0.60 -6.55 12.73
N LEU A 161 -0.31 -7.71 12.14
CA LEU A 161 0.77 -7.82 11.16
C LEU A 161 0.49 -6.96 9.92
N VAL A 162 -0.73 -6.99 9.40
CA VAL A 162 -1.20 -6.15 8.28
C VAL A 162 -1.08 -4.66 8.65
N LYS A 163 -1.56 -4.25 9.83
CA LYS A 163 -1.39 -2.86 10.30
C LYS A 163 0.06 -2.42 10.35
N ALA A 164 0.95 -3.26 10.89
CA ALA A 164 2.38 -2.93 10.96
C ALA A 164 3.02 -2.79 9.58
N GLN A 165 2.68 -3.66 8.63
CA GLN A 165 3.13 -3.53 7.25
C GLN A 165 2.60 -2.25 6.59
N ASN A 166 1.31 -1.97 6.77
CA ASN A 166 0.66 -0.77 6.23
C ASN A 166 1.23 0.52 6.83
N TYR A 167 1.62 0.52 8.10
CA TYR A 167 2.22 1.69 8.75
C TYR A 167 3.53 2.08 8.06
N VAL A 168 4.41 1.10 7.81
CA VAL A 168 5.69 1.33 7.12
C VAL A 168 5.44 1.69 5.66
N LEU A 169 4.61 0.92 4.96
CA LEU A 169 4.26 1.18 3.56
C LEU A 169 3.71 2.59 3.36
N LYS A 170 2.84 3.05 4.27
CA LYS A 170 2.30 4.40 4.23
C LYS A 170 3.38 5.44 4.47
N LYS A 171 4.07 5.33 5.61
CA LYS A 171 4.97 6.36 6.13
C LYS A 171 6.24 6.51 5.31
N ASP A 172 6.87 5.39 4.96
CA ASP A 172 8.21 5.39 4.38
C ASP A 172 8.16 5.38 2.84
N TYR A 173 7.01 5.06 2.24
CA TYR A 173 6.86 4.94 0.79
C TYR A 173 5.71 5.78 0.22
N MET A 174 4.47 5.53 0.64
CA MET A 174 3.30 6.15 0.00
C MET A 174 3.27 7.66 0.21
N ASP A 175 3.43 8.12 1.45
CA ASP A 175 3.34 9.55 1.77
C ASP A 175 4.40 10.34 1.00
N GLU A 176 5.63 9.82 0.90
CA GLU A 176 6.74 10.41 0.13
C GLU A 176 6.44 10.45 -1.37
N ALA A 177 6.04 9.31 -1.97
CA ALA A 177 5.73 9.25 -3.39
C ALA A 177 4.54 10.14 -3.78
N VAL A 178 3.49 10.17 -2.96
CA VAL A 178 2.31 11.00 -3.20
C VAL A 178 2.63 12.48 -3.02
N GLN A 179 3.43 12.84 -2.01
CA GLN A 179 3.87 14.22 -1.82
C GLN A 179 4.70 14.69 -3.02
N ALA A 180 5.66 13.90 -3.49
CA ALA A 180 6.44 14.18 -4.68
C ALA A 180 5.56 14.30 -5.94
N ALA A 181 4.57 13.43 -6.11
CA ALA A 181 3.64 13.49 -7.23
C ALA A 181 2.77 14.77 -7.22
N LYS A 182 2.33 15.24 -6.04
CA LYS A 182 1.61 16.51 -5.87
C LYS A 182 2.48 17.72 -6.18
N GLU A 183 3.75 17.68 -5.77
CA GLU A 183 4.72 18.72 -6.07
C GLU A 183 5.02 18.82 -7.56
N ASP A 184 5.08 17.67 -8.24
CA ASP A 184 5.40 17.59 -9.65
C ASP A 184 4.17 17.73 -10.56
N GLY A 185 2.96 17.67 -9.98
CA GLY A 185 1.68 17.81 -10.69
C GLY A 185 1.34 16.61 -11.56
N LEU A 186 1.55 15.41 -11.03
CA LEU A 186 1.36 14.16 -11.75
C LEU A 186 -0.09 13.65 -11.71
N SER A 187 -0.44 12.91 -12.75
CA SER A 187 -1.68 12.14 -12.89
C SER A 187 -1.73 10.92 -11.97
N GLN A 188 -2.81 10.13 -12.04
CA GLN A 188 -2.93 8.86 -11.32
C GLN A 188 -1.88 7.83 -11.81
N LEU A 189 -1.62 7.80 -13.12
CA LEU A 189 -0.54 7.01 -13.70
C LEU A 189 0.84 7.47 -13.20
N GLY A 190 1.07 8.78 -13.13
CA GLY A 190 2.34 9.29 -12.61
C GLY A 190 2.57 8.94 -11.14
N GLN A 191 1.50 8.93 -10.32
CA GLN A 191 1.55 8.44 -8.94
C GLN A 191 1.89 6.95 -8.87
N TYR A 192 1.28 6.11 -9.71
CA TYR A 192 1.66 4.69 -9.81
C TYR A 192 3.14 4.54 -10.13
N VAL A 193 3.64 5.26 -11.14
CA VAL A 193 5.05 5.22 -11.56
C VAL A 193 5.99 5.62 -10.41
N TYR A 194 5.63 6.63 -9.61
CA TYR A 194 6.41 7.06 -8.46
C TYR A 194 6.37 6.05 -7.31
N PHE A 195 5.18 5.57 -6.96
CA PHE A 195 5.00 4.63 -5.87
C PHE A 195 5.71 3.30 -6.15
N ASP A 196 5.59 2.78 -7.36
CA ASP A 196 6.28 1.57 -7.81
C ASP A 196 7.82 1.75 -7.81
N ALA A 197 8.30 2.96 -8.07
CA ALA A 197 9.72 3.28 -8.03
C ALA A 197 10.28 3.35 -6.62
N ILE A 198 9.58 4.01 -5.68
CA ILE A 198 10.03 4.09 -4.29
C ILE A 198 9.98 2.72 -3.61
N VAL A 199 9.02 1.86 -3.96
CA VAL A 199 8.99 0.47 -3.49
C VAL A 199 10.24 -0.28 -3.94
N LYS A 200 10.61 -0.18 -5.24
CA LYS A 200 11.74 -0.93 -5.78
C LYS A 200 13.11 -0.36 -5.39
N HIS A 201 13.27 0.95 -5.43
CA HIS A 201 14.58 1.62 -5.30
C HIS A 201 14.77 2.30 -3.93
N GLY A 202 13.76 2.24 -3.07
CA GLY A 202 13.76 2.88 -1.76
C GLY A 202 13.62 4.41 -1.80
N PRO A 203 13.29 5.02 -0.64
CA PRO A 203 13.33 6.47 -0.46
C PRO A 203 14.76 7.01 -0.51
N GLY A 204 14.92 8.32 -0.72
CA GLY A 204 16.22 8.98 -0.69
C GLY A 204 16.16 10.38 -0.13
N GLU A 205 17.16 11.18 -0.51
CA GLU A 205 17.19 12.61 -0.19
C GLU A 205 17.16 13.41 -1.49
N PHE A 206 16.09 14.18 -1.69
CA PHE A 206 16.01 15.03 -2.87
C PHE A 206 17.09 16.11 -2.86
N LYS A 207 18.04 15.98 -3.78
CA LYS A 207 19.14 16.93 -3.94
C LYS A 207 19.40 17.21 -5.42
N LYS A 208 19.48 18.49 -5.78
CA LYS A 208 19.84 18.90 -7.14
C LYS A 208 21.22 18.36 -7.52
N GLY A 209 21.29 17.63 -8.64
CA GLY A 209 22.46 16.89 -9.07
C GLY A 209 22.79 15.65 -8.23
N GLY A 210 21.88 15.16 -7.38
CA GLY A 210 22.12 14.07 -6.43
C GLY A 210 22.48 12.74 -7.10
N TYR A 211 21.98 12.50 -8.32
CA TYR A 211 22.31 11.32 -9.12
C TYR A 211 23.69 11.41 -9.80
N LYS A 212 24.27 12.62 -9.92
CA LYS A 212 25.50 12.84 -10.71
C LYS A 212 26.71 12.26 -9.97
N GLY A 213 27.44 11.37 -10.65
CA GLY A 213 28.62 10.72 -10.09
C GLY A 213 28.31 9.51 -9.20
N LYS A 214 27.03 9.16 -9.01
CA LYS A 214 26.61 7.89 -8.41
C LYS A 214 26.52 6.81 -9.48
N ASP A 215 26.81 5.57 -9.08
CA ASP A 215 26.46 4.41 -9.89
C ASP A 215 24.92 4.35 -10.03
N PRO A 216 24.35 4.13 -11.24
CA PRO A 216 22.91 4.01 -11.39
C PRO A 216 22.25 2.95 -10.50
N ALA A 217 22.97 1.90 -10.10
CA ALA A 217 22.45 0.92 -9.13
C ALA A 217 22.16 1.52 -7.74
N ASP A 218 22.77 2.67 -7.42
CA ASP A 218 22.60 3.36 -6.14
C ASP A 218 21.62 4.55 -6.22
N TRP A 219 20.88 4.69 -7.33
CA TRP A 219 19.88 5.74 -7.45
C TRP A 219 18.60 5.36 -6.71
N SER A 220 18.30 6.08 -5.64
CA SER A 220 17.00 5.99 -4.97
C SER A 220 15.89 6.64 -5.82
N PHE A 221 14.67 6.56 -5.33
CA PHE A 221 13.53 7.29 -5.87
C PHE A 221 13.83 8.79 -6.12
N ASP A 222 14.46 9.47 -5.17
CA ASP A 222 14.71 10.91 -5.27
C ASP A 222 15.78 11.26 -6.30
N GLU A 223 16.80 10.43 -6.47
CA GLU A 223 17.78 10.60 -7.56
C GLU A 223 17.15 10.37 -8.93
N LEU A 224 16.28 9.35 -9.06
CA LEU A 224 15.53 9.10 -10.28
C LEU A 224 14.62 10.28 -10.63
N ARG A 225 13.94 10.82 -9.63
CA ARG A 225 13.08 12.02 -9.73
C ARG A 225 13.89 13.24 -10.19
N GLU A 226 15.00 13.55 -9.52
CA GLU A 226 15.82 14.70 -9.88
C GLU A 226 16.41 14.57 -11.29
N ARG A 227 16.85 13.36 -11.66
CA ARG A 227 17.32 13.08 -13.02
C ARG A 227 16.23 13.32 -14.07
N ALA A 228 14.99 12.89 -13.81
CA ALA A 228 13.86 13.13 -14.72
C ALA A 228 13.60 14.63 -14.91
N MET A 229 13.68 15.43 -13.84
CA MET A 229 13.59 16.88 -13.92
C MET A 229 14.73 17.49 -14.74
N ASP A 230 15.98 17.09 -14.52
CA ASP A 230 17.14 17.58 -15.28
C ASP A 230 16.97 17.28 -16.78
N LYS A 231 16.54 16.07 -17.13
CA LYS A 231 16.24 15.66 -18.51
C LYS A 231 15.05 16.39 -19.13
N SER A 232 14.17 16.93 -18.30
CA SER A 232 13.02 17.73 -18.71
C SER A 232 13.31 19.24 -18.69
N GLY A 233 14.58 19.64 -18.72
CA GLY A 233 15.00 21.05 -18.73
C GLY A 233 14.77 21.76 -17.39
N GLY A 234 14.86 21.02 -16.28
CA GLY A 234 14.61 21.50 -14.93
C GLY A 234 13.13 21.75 -14.62
N LYS A 235 12.23 21.09 -15.37
CA LYS A 235 10.77 21.24 -15.22
C LYS A 235 10.12 19.92 -14.85
N THR A 236 9.01 20.07 -14.15
CA THR A 236 8.00 19.06 -13.84
C THR A 236 6.73 19.38 -14.62
N PRO A 237 5.74 18.47 -14.68
CA PRO A 237 4.46 18.78 -15.31
C PRO A 237 3.78 20.04 -14.75
N LYS A 238 3.82 20.23 -13.43
CA LYS A 238 3.33 21.44 -12.76
C LYS A 238 4.01 22.73 -13.24
N THR A 239 5.26 22.66 -13.65
CA THR A 239 6.06 23.81 -14.12
C THR A 239 6.19 23.85 -15.66
N GLY A 240 5.38 23.06 -16.37
CA GLY A 240 5.20 23.16 -17.81
C GLY A 240 5.95 22.13 -18.65
N ALA A 241 6.48 21.05 -18.05
CA ALA A 241 6.86 19.86 -18.82
C ALA A 241 5.59 19.12 -19.29
N LYS A 242 5.66 18.41 -20.43
CA LYS A 242 4.60 17.47 -20.78
C LYS A 242 4.75 16.22 -19.90
N GLU A 243 3.67 15.79 -19.26
CA GLU A 243 3.72 14.64 -18.35
C GLU A 243 4.25 13.38 -19.01
N ALA A 244 3.82 13.07 -20.24
CA ALA A 244 4.34 11.92 -20.98
C ALA A 244 5.87 11.95 -21.11
N ASP A 245 6.44 13.09 -21.52
CA ASP A 245 7.88 13.25 -21.74
C ASP A 245 8.64 13.14 -20.40
N TYR A 246 8.09 13.73 -19.34
CA TYR A 246 8.62 13.66 -18.00
C TYR A 246 8.65 12.23 -17.45
N LEU A 247 7.53 11.50 -17.57
CA LEU A 247 7.44 10.11 -17.13
C LEU A 247 8.34 9.19 -17.95
N TYR A 248 8.48 9.38 -19.27
CA TYR A 248 9.46 8.63 -20.07
C TYR A 248 10.91 8.90 -19.62
N ALA A 249 11.24 10.15 -19.26
CA ALA A 249 12.57 10.48 -18.74
C ALA A 249 12.84 9.82 -17.37
N PHE A 250 11.82 9.73 -16.53
CA PHE A 250 11.86 9.01 -15.25
C PHE A 250 12.04 7.49 -15.46
N LEU A 251 11.24 6.88 -16.34
CA LEU A 251 11.35 5.45 -16.67
C LEU A 251 12.70 5.10 -17.32
N ASP A 252 13.26 5.96 -18.18
CA ASP A 252 14.63 5.78 -18.70
C ASP A 252 15.69 5.80 -17.59
N GLY A 253 15.45 6.56 -16.50
CA GLY A 253 16.26 6.47 -15.29
C GLY A 253 16.13 5.10 -14.62
N ARG A 254 14.90 4.64 -14.40
CA ARG A 254 14.60 3.34 -13.76
C ARG A 254 15.17 2.16 -14.53
N PHE A 255 15.02 2.15 -15.85
CA PHE A 255 15.61 1.12 -16.71
C PHE A 255 17.13 1.03 -16.50
N LYS A 256 17.83 2.17 -16.39
CA LYS A 256 19.27 2.21 -16.15
C LYS A 256 19.63 1.70 -14.76
N ALA A 257 18.88 2.11 -13.73
CA ALA A 257 19.10 1.66 -12.37
C ALA A 257 18.90 0.14 -12.25
N THR A 258 17.75 -0.38 -12.68
CA THR A 258 17.45 -1.82 -12.65
C THR A 258 18.42 -2.65 -13.50
N GLN A 259 18.81 -2.15 -14.69
CA GLN A 259 19.83 -2.84 -15.49
C GLN A 259 21.15 -2.94 -14.76
N LYS A 260 21.56 -1.86 -14.07
CA LYS A 260 22.81 -1.82 -13.36
C LYS A 260 22.81 -2.67 -12.08
N GLU A 261 21.69 -2.73 -11.37
CA GLU A 261 21.44 -3.69 -10.29
C GLU A 261 21.61 -5.14 -10.79
N ASN A 262 20.97 -5.49 -11.91
CA ASN A 262 21.09 -6.83 -12.50
C ASN A 262 22.53 -7.16 -12.89
N GLU A 263 23.25 -6.23 -13.52
CA GLU A 263 24.66 -6.40 -13.87
C GLU A 263 25.53 -6.65 -12.64
N ASN A 264 25.33 -5.87 -11.58
CA ASN A 264 26.11 -5.99 -10.34
C ASN A 264 25.83 -7.32 -9.62
N ASN A 265 24.59 -7.81 -9.67
CA ASN A 265 24.18 -9.07 -9.04
C ASN A 265 24.36 -10.29 -9.96
N GLY A 266 24.84 -10.10 -11.19
CA GLY A 266 24.93 -11.18 -12.20
C GLY A 266 23.57 -11.77 -12.59
N SER A 267 22.47 -11.08 -12.30
CA SER A 267 21.12 -11.51 -12.62
C SER A 267 20.86 -11.43 -14.13
N LYS A 268 20.18 -12.45 -14.65
CA LYS A 268 19.68 -12.50 -16.03
C LYS A 268 18.16 -12.37 -16.09
N ASP A 269 17.55 -12.03 -14.96
CA ASP A 269 16.12 -11.84 -14.86
C ASP A 269 15.70 -10.62 -15.71
N ASN A 270 14.91 -10.87 -16.73
CA ASN A 270 14.37 -9.83 -17.60
C ASN A 270 12.94 -9.42 -17.21
N ASP A 271 12.31 -10.17 -16.31
CA ASP A 271 10.92 -9.97 -15.91
C ASP A 271 10.81 -8.72 -15.01
N VAL A 272 11.88 -8.37 -14.29
CA VAL A 272 12.00 -7.09 -13.56
C VAL A 272 11.69 -5.85 -14.40
N PHE A 273 11.86 -5.92 -15.73
CA PHE A 273 11.57 -4.82 -16.65
C PHE A 273 10.11 -4.77 -17.11
N ASP A 274 9.32 -5.83 -16.90
CA ASP A 274 7.94 -5.88 -17.40
C ASP A 274 7.08 -4.79 -16.76
N ARG A 275 7.25 -4.51 -15.46
CA ARG A 275 6.55 -3.39 -14.79
C ARG A 275 6.81 -2.04 -15.46
N LEU A 276 8.05 -1.80 -15.92
CA LEU A 276 8.42 -0.58 -16.62
C LEU A 276 7.81 -0.55 -18.03
N LYS A 277 7.78 -1.69 -18.74
CA LYS A 277 7.13 -1.81 -20.06
C LYS A 277 5.62 -1.56 -19.95
N VAL A 278 4.97 -2.05 -18.91
CA VAL A 278 3.54 -1.80 -18.63
C VAL A 278 3.30 -0.31 -18.37
N GLN A 279 4.13 0.34 -17.55
CA GLN A 279 4.06 1.78 -17.31
C GLN A 279 4.23 2.58 -18.61
N GLN A 280 5.21 2.22 -19.45
CA GLN A 280 5.38 2.82 -20.79
C GLN A 280 4.15 2.62 -21.68
N GLN A 281 3.53 1.43 -21.65
CA GLN A 281 2.33 1.14 -22.42
C GLN A 281 1.14 1.99 -21.96
N PHE A 282 0.97 2.22 -20.65
CA PHE A 282 -0.08 3.10 -20.14
C PHE A 282 0.15 4.57 -20.53
N ILE A 283 1.40 5.04 -20.52
CA ILE A 283 1.75 6.39 -21.00
C ILE A 283 1.44 6.51 -22.49
N LYS A 284 1.85 5.51 -23.29
CA LYS A 284 1.58 5.46 -24.74
C LYS A 284 0.08 5.48 -25.05
N ASN A 285 -0.72 4.79 -24.24
CA ASN A 285 -2.18 4.77 -24.34
C ASN A 285 -2.84 6.06 -23.83
N GLN A 286 -2.08 7.01 -23.28
CA GLN A 286 -2.57 8.23 -22.65
C GLN A 286 -3.55 7.94 -21.49
N ASN A 287 -3.42 6.79 -20.83
CA ASN A 287 -4.27 6.43 -19.70
C ASN A 287 -3.76 7.05 -18.39
N PHE A 288 -3.64 8.38 -18.36
CA PHE A 288 -3.13 9.14 -17.22
C PHE A 288 -4.04 9.04 -15.98
N ASP A 289 -5.33 8.78 -16.20
CA ASP A 289 -6.30 8.54 -15.13
C ASP A 289 -6.27 7.10 -14.61
N LEU A 290 -5.37 6.24 -15.12
CA LEU A 290 -5.26 4.82 -14.74
C LEU A 290 -6.63 4.11 -14.75
N LYS A 291 -7.45 4.42 -15.76
CA LYS A 291 -8.83 3.94 -15.91
C LYS A 291 -8.86 2.45 -16.18
N LEU A 292 -9.78 1.77 -15.52
CA LEU A 292 -10.13 0.37 -15.76
C LEU A 292 -10.98 0.24 -17.04
N PRO A 293 -10.97 -0.92 -17.72
CA PRO A 293 -10.12 -2.06 -17.42
C PRO A 293 -8.64 -1.83 -17.79
N LEU A 294 -7.74 -2.51 -17.08
CA LEU A 294 -6.31 -2.56 -17.37
C LEU A 294 -5.93 -4.00 -17.75
N ASP A 295 -5.49 -4.17 -18.99
CA ASP A 295 -4.90 -5.41 -19.50
C ASP A 295 -3.38 -5.23 -19.60
N PHE A 296 -2.62 -6.09 -18.93
CA PHE A 296 -1.17 -5.97 -18.88
C PHE A 296 -0.48 -7.31 -18.62
N LYS A 297 0.83 -7.34 -18.92
CA LYS A 297 1.67 -8.53 -18.74
C LYS A 297 2.84 -8.22 -17.81
N MET A 298 3.03 -9.03 -16.77
CA MET A 298 4.18 -8.98 -15.86
C MET A 298 4.62 -10.38 -15.47
N ASN A 299 5.92 -10.62 -15.31
CA ASN A 299 6.48 -11.88 -14.84
C ASN A 299 5.97 -13.09 -15.64
N GLY A 300 5.88 -12.94 -16.95
CA GLY A 300 5.36 -13.98 -17.85
C GLY A 300 3.82 -14.14 -17.86
N GLU A 301 3.10 -13.58 -16.89
CA GLU A 301 1.66 -13.73 -16.69
C GLU A 301 0.85 -12.57 -17.27
N GLN A 302 -0.36 -12.88 -17.77
CA GLN A 302 -1.33 -11.92 -18.27
C GLN A 302 -2.36 -11.60 -17.19
N PHE A 303 -2.55 -10.32 -16.89
CA PHE A 303 -3.50 -9.84 -15.91
C PHE A 303 -4.60 -9.01 -16.56
N HIS A 304 -5.82 -9.17 -16.03
CA HIS A 304 -6.96 -8.33 -16.31
C HIS A 304 -7.46 -7.73 -15.00
N LEU A 305 -7.47 -6.40 -14.91
CA LEU A 305 -7.98 -5.69 -13.76
C LEU A 305 -9.16 -4.83 -14.21
N ASP A 306 -10.34 -5.12 -13.68
CA ASP A 306 -11.56 -4.35 -13.90
C ASP A 306 -12.18 -3.92 -12.56
N GLN A 307 -13.34 -3.25 -12.62
CA GLN A 307 -13.99 -2.76 -11.40
C GLN A 307 -14.49 -3.91 -10.51
N ASP A 308 -14.86 -5.05 -11.09
CA ASP A 308 -15.32 -6.21 -10.33
C ASP A 308 -14.17 -6.81 -9.52
N ALA A 309 -12.99 -7.00 -10.12
CA ALA A 309 -11.79 -7.43 -9.42
C ALA A 309 -11.43 -6.49 -8.25
N ILE A 310 -11.42 -5.18 -8.50
CA ILE A 310 -11.10 -4.16 -7.47
C ILE A 310 -12.09 -4.16 -6.29
N GLN A 311 -13.38 -4.40 -6.55
CA GLN A 311 -14.39 -4.47 -5.49
C GLN A 311 -14.23 -5.71 -4.61
N HIS A 312 -13.70 -6.81 -5.16
CA HIS A 312 -13.44 -8.04 -4.40
C HIS A 312 -12.16 -7.98 -3.55
N TYR A 313 -11.23 -7.06 -3.84
CA TYR A 313 -10.02 -6.90 -3.02
C TYR A 313 -10.32 -6.20 -1.68
N SER A 314 -9.64 -6.66 -0.62
CA SER A 314 -9.92 -6.25 0.75
C SER A 314 -9.65 -4.76 0.98
N ASN A 315 -10.65 -4.02 1.47
CA ASN A 315 -10.45 -2.64 1.93
C ASN A 315 -9.58 -2.58 3.19
N GLU A 316 -9.74 -3.55 4.09
CA GLU A 316 -9.06 -3.60 5.38
C GLU A 316 -7.55 -3.81 5.22
N ASP A 317 -7.15 -4.62 4.22
CA ASP A 317 -5.73 -4.90 4.01
C ASP A 317 -4.96 -3.68 3.49
N ILE A 318 -5.61 -2.65 2.95
CA ILE A 318 -4.95 -1.38 2.54
C ILE A 318 -5.49 -0.16 3.28
N ASP A 319 -5.99 -0.38 4.50
CA ASP A 319 -6.43 0.69 5.40
C ASP A 319 -5.20 1.37 6.02
N PHE A 320 -4.61 2.28 5.26
CA PHE A 320 -3.47 3.07 5.70
C PHE A 320 -3.86 4.14 6.72
N ASP A 321 -5.14 4.49 6.82
CA ASP A 321 -5.61 5.58 7.67
C ASP A 321 -5.70 5.16 9.15
N HIS A 322 -5.77 3.84 9.40
CA HIS A 322 -5.80 3.24 10.74
C HIS A 322 -4.63 2.28 11.02
N ALA A 323 -3.55 2.42 10.24
CA ALA A 323 -2.31 1.67 10.39
C ALA A 323 -1.45 2.17 11.57
#